data_AF-A0A3M1J2E4-F1
#
_entry.id   AF-A0A3M1J2E4-F1
#
_cell.length_a   1.000
_cell.length_b   1.000
_cell.length_c   1.000
_cell.angle_alpha   90.00
_cell.angle_beta   90.00
_cell.angle_gamma   90.00
#
_symmetry.space_group_name_H-M   'P 1'
#
loop_
_entity.id
_entity.type
_entity.pdbx_description
1 polymer ?
#
loop_
_entity_poly.entity_id
_entity_poly.type
_entity_poly.pdbx_seq_one_letter_code
_entity_poly.pdbx_strand_id
1 'polypeptide(L)'
;MAQFFKFLFASCLGTLLALLVLFFFTIGGLSGLIGSQQQAIKIKPNSVLHLKLDQAVPELMDNVDNPPFDLNAPSILGLHDILQSIEVAATDDNIKGIFLESSIVMTGFTANAAIREALLSFRESGKFVVAYAPFYSQGAYYLATASEEINLAPLGIVDWRGLSAQYPFFKDMLDRIGVKFEVFYAGKYKSASEPYRRNSMSPENREQTRAFLDELWRLMLDDVAATRKLSTSELRELANTYTGIKTEAALSSGLVDRVVYREAVIDGLQERLGLDEDDKVELVKLADFHAAKVATQRNTEGGKIAVLIAEGIIIDGKGQAAQIGDKTYVKLIEEIAEDDKVKAVVLRINSPGGSAMASDHIWQALMDLKGTGKPLV
;
A
#
# COMPACT_ATOMS: atom_id res chain seq x y z
N MET A 1 -13.39 62.23 24.62
CA MET A 1 -14.54 61.36 24.28
C MET A 1 -14.68 61.09 22.78
N ALA A 2 -14.65 62.09 21.90
CA ALA A 2 -14.85 61.86 20.45
C ALA A 2 -13.85 60.88 19.80
N GLN A 3 -12.56 60.94 20.18
CA GLN A 3 -11.56 59.99 19.67
C GLN A 3 -11.81 58.55 20.12
N PHE A 4 -12.29 58.33 21.35
CA PHE A 4 -12.62 57.01 21.87
C PHE A 4 -13.73 56.34 21.04
N PHE A 5 -14.84 57.06 20.81
CA PHE A 5 -15.93 56.55 19.98
C PHE A 5 -15.50 56.31 18.53
N LYS A 6 -14.63 57.17 17.97
CA LYS A 6 -14.07 56.97 16.62
C LYS A 6 -13.29 55.65 16.49
N PHE A 7 -12.40 55.34 17.45
CA PHE A 7 -11.64 54.09 17.43
C PHE A 7 -12.51 52.87 17.75
N LEU A 8 -13.48 53.01 18.66
CA LEU A 8 -14.44 51.95 18.97
C LEU A 8 -15.27 51.57 17.73
N PHE A 9 -15.88 52.54 17.05
CA PHE A 9 -16.67 52.27 15.85
C PHE A 9 -15.82 51.76 14.67
N ALA A 10 -14.58 52.25 14.51
CA ALA A 10 -13.67 51.73 13.50
C ALA A 10 -13.28 50.25 13.78
N SER A 11 -13.04 49.89 15.05
CA SER A 11 -12.73 48.52 15.45
C SER A 11 -13.94 47.59 15.31
N CYS A 12 -15.13 48.04 15.72
CA CYS A 12 -16.38 47.30 15.51
C CYS A 12 -16.68 47.08 14.02
N LEU A 13 -16.47 48.09 13.17
CA LEU A 13 -16.65 47.97 11.72
C LEU A 13 -15.62 47.03 11.10
N GLY A 14 -14.35 47.13 11.49
CA GLY A 14 -13.30 46.22 11.03
C GLY A 14 -13.59 44.76 11.44
N THR A 15 -14.06 44.55 12.67
CA THR A 15 -14.45 43.22 13.16
C THR A 15 -15.66 42.68 12.41
N LEU A 16 -16.68 43.51 12.16
CA LEU A 16 -17.87 43.13 11.38
C LEU A 16 -17.51 42.73 9.96
N LEU A 17 -16.63 43.50 9.29
CA LEU A 17 -16.16 43.19 7.94
C LEU A 17 -15.34 41.90 7.92
N ALA A 18 -14.46 41.67 8.90
CA ALA A 18 -13.71 40.43 9.02
C ALA A 18 -14.63 39.21 9.24
N LEU A 19 -15.66 39.34 10.07
CA LEU A 19 -16.67 38.29 10.30
C LEU A 19 -17.51 38.01 9.05
N LEU A 20 -17.85 39.04 8.27
CA LEU A 20 -18.55 38.88 6.99
C LEU A 20 -17.69 38.13 5.97
N VAL A 21 -16.40 38.48 5.86
CA VAL A 21 -15.47 37.76 5.00
C VAL A 21 -15.36 36.31 5.43
N LEU A 22 -15.16 36.04 6.74
CA LEU A 22 -15.16 34.68 7.29
C LEU A 22 -16.45 33.92 6.99
N PHE A 23 -17.61 34.58 7.09
CA PHE A 23 -18.91 33.97 6.80
C PHE A 23 -19.06 33.57 5.33
N PHE A 24 -18.57 34.39 4.38
CA PHE A 24 -18.57 34.02 2.97
C PHE A 24 -17.56 32.92 2.67
N PHE A 25 -16.40 32.87 3.35
CA PHE A 25 -15.46 31.77 3.25
C PHE A 25 -16.03 30.47 3.82
N THR A 26 -16.74 30.51 4.97
CA THR A 26 -17.34 29.32 5.57
C THR A 26 -18.52 28.81 4.75
N ILE A 27 -19.40 29.69 4.25
CA ILE A 27 -20.49 29.30 3.36
C ILE A 27 -19.96 28.79 2.03
N GLY A 28 -18.98 29.47 1.43
CA GLY A 28 -18.32 29.01 0.20
C GLY A 28 -17.74 27.60 0.37
N GLY A 29 -17.05 27.36 1.49
CA GLY A 29 -16.54 26.05 1.88
C GLY A 29 -17.64 25.01 2.10
N LEU A 30 -18.73 25.37 2.81
CA LEU A 30 -19.89 24.50 3.03
C LEU A 30 -20.63 24.15 1.73
N SER A 31 -20.77 25.08 0.79
CA SER A 31 -21.35 24.80 -0.53
C SER A 31 -20.48 23.87 -1.38
N GLY A 32 -19.15 23.95 -1.27
CA GLY A 32 -18.23 22.98 -1.88
C GLY A 32 -18.39 21.57 -1.29
N LEU A 33 -18.67 21.47 0.02
CA LEU A 33 -18.91 20.20 0.73
C LEU A 33 -20.29 19.59 0.46
N ILE A 34 -21.31 20.39 0.15
CA ILE A 34 -22.65 19.88 -0.21
C ILE A 34 -22.69 19.43 -1.67
N GLY A 35 -21.93 20.09 -2.56
CA GLY A 35 -21.75 19.67 -3.96
C GLY A 35 -20.92 18.39 -4.13
N SER A 36 -20.22 17.92 -3.09
CA SER A 36 -19.40 16.71 -3.10
C SER A 36 -20.16 15.44 -2.67
N GLN A 37 -21.50 15.48 -2.60
CA GLN A 37 -22.30 14.25 -2.61
C GLN A 37 -22.01 13.51 -3.92
N GLN A 38 -21.01 12.63 -3.88
CA GLN A 38 -20.54 11.84 -5.00
C GLN A 38 -21.73 11.15 -5.65
N GLN A 39 -22.03 11.56 -6.88
CA GLN A 39 -22.97 10.85 -7.73
C GLN A 39 -22.53 9.39 -7.75
N ALA A 40 -23.46 8.46 -7.45
CA ALA A 40 -23.13 7.04 -7.32
C ALA A 40 -22.37 6.56 -8.57
N ILE A 41 -21.11 6.15 -8.38
CA ILE A 41 -20.23 5.77 -9.48
C ILE A 41 -20.79 4.51 -10.14
N LYS A 42 -21.34 4.66 -11.34
CA LYS A 42 -21.91 3.55 -12.10
C LYS A 42 -20.85 2.95 -13.00
N ILE A 43 -20.48 1.70 -12.73
CA ILE A 43 -19.59 0.91 -13.59
C ILE A 43 -20.35 0.53 -14.86
N LYS A 44 -19.80 0.89 -16.03
CA LYS A 44 -20.40 0.57 -17.34
C LYS A 44 -20.06 -0.88 -17.73
N PRO A 45 -20.87 -1.52 -18.57
CA PRO A 45 -20.50 -2.79 -19.19
C PRO A 45 -19.22 -2.67 -20.01
N ASN A 46 -18.48 -3.77 -20.16
CA ASN A 46 -17.23 -3.86 -20.92
C ASN A 46 -16.11 -2.93 -20.41
N SER A 47 -16.11 -2.64 -19.10
CA SER A 47 -15.05 -1.89 -18.44
C SER A 47 -13.82 -2.75 -18.16
N VAL A 48 -12.67 -2.07 -18.03
CA VAL A 48 -11.40 -2.65 -17.60
C VAL A 48 -10.99 -2.00 -16.29
N LEU A 49 -10.67 -2.82 -15.28
CA LEU A 49 -10.19 -2.31 -14.01
C LEU A 49 -8.75 -1.81 -14.19
N HIS A 50 -8.56 -0.51 -13.96
CA HIS A 50 -7.28 0.15 -14.09
C HIS A 50 -6.56 0.15 -12.74
N LEU A 51 -5.56 -0.73 -12.64
CA LEU A 51 -4.80 -0.97 -11.42
C LEU A 51 -3.50 -0.15 -11.44
N LYS A 52 -3.49 0.92 -10.65
CA LYS A 52 -2.31 1.75 -10.38
C LYS A 52 -1.95 1.70 -8.90
N LEU A 53 -0.74 1.27 -8.60
CA LEU A 53 -0.18 1.14 -7.25
C LEU A 53 1.02 2.08 -7.11
N ASP A 54 0.80 3.36 -7.39
CA ASP A 54 1.81 4.42 -7.36
C ASP A 54 1.91 5.15 -6.00
N GLN A 55 1.09 4.74 -5.03
CA GLN A 55 1.13 5.17 -3.63
C GLN A 55 1.63 4.04 -2.73
N ALA A 56 2.00 4.38 -1.49
CA ALA A 56 2.19 3.38 -0.45
C ALA A 56 0.89 2.59 -0.24
N VAL A 57 1.01 1.28 0.01
CA VAL A 57 -0.13 0.41 0.29
C VAL A 57 -0.10 0.06 1.79
N PRO A 58 -0.86 0.76 2.64
CA PRO A 58 -1.01 0.40 4.05
C PRO A 58 -1.82 -0.89 4.20
N GLU A 59 -1.79 -1.55 5.36
CA GLU A 59 -2.70 -2.66 5.68
C GLU A 59 -4.14 -2.16 5.82
N LEU A 60 -4.32 -1.01 6.49
CA LEU A 60 -5.61 -0.35 6.69
C LEU A 60 -5.75 0.90 5.80
N MET A 61 -6.92 1.06 5.17
CA MET A 61 -7.27 2.25 4.37
C MET A 61 -6.95 3.55 5.11
N ASP A 62 -6.29 4.48 4.41
CA ASP A 62 -5.87 5.78 4.92
C ASP A 62 -4.99 5.74 6.19
N ASN A 63 -4.39 4.60 6.54
CA ASN A 63 -3.45 4.46 7.66
C ASN A 63 -2.04 4.97 7.29
N VAL A 64 -2.01 6.18 6.74
CA VAL A 64 -0.80 6.90 6.32
C VAL A 64 -0.77 8.27 6.99
N ASP A 65 0.42 8.82 7.19
CA ASP A 65 0.57 10.18 7.71
C ASP A 65 0.31 11.19 6.59
N ASN A 66 -0.96 11.61 6.45
CA ASN A 66 -1.37 12.58 5.44
C ASN A 66 -1.14 14.02 5.94
N PRO A 67 -0.61 14.93 5.10
CA PRO A 67 -0.46 16.33 5.47
C PRO A 67 -1.81 16.94 5.87
N PRO A 68 -1.90 17.66 7.00
CA PRO A 68 -3.17 18.14 7.57
C PRO A 68 -3.91 19.19 6.72
N PHE A 69 -3.36 19.62 5.58
CA PHE A 69 -3.92 20.67 4.71
C PHE A 69 -4.32 20.18 3.32
N ASP A 70 -4.21 18.88 3.03
CA ASP A 70 -4.69 18.34 1.75
C ASP A 70 -6.15 17.90 1.84
N LEU A 71 -7.06 18.87 1.70
CA LEU A 71 -8.52 18.64 1.74
C LEU A 71 -9.04 17.82 0.54
N ASN A 72 -8.21 17.57 -0.47
CA ASN A 72 -8.57 16.81 -1.67
C ASN A 72 -7.66 15.57 -1.85
N ALA A 73 -6.92 15.16 -0.82
CA ALA A 73 -6.12 13.95 -0.88
C ALA A 73 -7.03 12.76 -1.24
N PRO A 74 -6.77 12.05 -2.35
CA PRO A 74 -7.53 10.86 -2.67
C PRO A 74 -7.30 9.82 -1.58
N SER A 75 -8.36 9.11 -1.20
CA SER A 75 -8.22 8.04 -0.22
C SER A 75 -7.26 6.96 -0.74
N ILE A 76 -6.39 6.50 0.14
CA ILE A 76 -5.40 5.45 -0.12
C ILE A 76 -5.99 4.13 0.37
N LEU A 77 -6.26 3.24 -0.58
CA LEU A 77 -6.78 1.91 -0.26
C LEU A 77 -5.78 1.08 0.53
N GLY A 78 -6.28 0.34 1.52
CA GLY A 78 -5.50 -0.66 2.25
C GLY A 78 -5.31 -1.92 1.42
N LEU A 79 -4.35 -2.76 1.82
CA LEU A 79 -4.04 -4.03 1.16
C LEU A 79 -5.30 -4.89 1.05
N HIS A 80 -6.06 -5.03 2.15
CA HIS A 80 -7.29 -5.84 2.14
C HIS A 80 -8.31 -5.31 1.12
N ASP A 81 -8.48 -3.99 1.02
CA ASP A 81 -9.42 -3.36 0.09
C ASP A 81 -9.01 -3.59 -1.37
N ILE A 82 -7.71 -3.56 -1.66
CA ILE A 82 -7.16 -3.88 -2.98
C ILE A 82 -7.46 -5.35 -3.33
N LEU A 83 -7.13 -6.28 -2.43
CA LEU A 83 -7.35 -7.72 -2.64
C LEU A 83 -8.83 -8.03 -2.87
N GLN A 84 -9.70 -7.51 -2.02
CA GLN A 84 -11.15 -7.69 -2.14
C GLN A 84 -11.69 -7.06 -3.42
N SER A 85 -11.14 -5.92 -3.86
CA SER A 85 -11.55 -5.29 -5.11
C SER A 85 -11.18 -6.15 -6.33
N ILE A 86 -10.00 -6.79 -6.31
CA ILE A 86 -9.59 -7.73 -7.37
C ILE A 86 -10.50 -8.95 -7.36
N GLU A 87 -10.82 -9.51 -6.19
CA GLU A 87 -11.71 -10.66 -6.04
C GLU A 87 -13.14 -10.35 -6.54
N VAL A 88 -13.72 -9.23 -6.14
CA VAL A 88 -15.05 -8.80 -6.61
C VAL A 88 -15.03 -8.51 -8.11
N ALA A 89 -13.96 -7.90 -8.64
CA ALA A 89 -13.81 -7.69 -10.07
C ALA A 89 -13.74 -9.00 -10.87
N ALA A 90 -13.21 -10.08 -10.29
CA ALA A 90 -13.17 -11.39 -10.95
C ALA A 90 -14.57 -11.93 -11.24
N THR A 91 -15.56 -11.61 -10.40
CA THR A 91 -16.95 -12.07 -10.55
C THR A 91 -17.90 -11.03 -11.14
N ASP A 92 -17.49 -9.77 -11.29
CA ASP A 92 -18.34 -8.71 -11.85
C ASP A 92 -18.42 -8.77 -13.40
N ASP A 93 -19.61 -9.02 -13.95
CA ASP A 93 -19.83 -9.13 -15.39
C ASP A 93 -19.48 -7.86 -16.20
N ASN A 94 -19.46 -6.69 -15.55
CA ASN A 94 -19.10 -5.43 -16.19
C ASN A 94 -17.58 -5.30 -16.38
N ILE A 95 -16.78 -5.97 -15.56
CA ILE A 95 -15.32 -5.98 -15.66
C ILE A 95 -14.87 -7.15 -16.53
N LYS A 96 -14.12 -6.86 -17.59
CA LYS A 96 -13.62 -7.88 -18.54
C LYS A 96 -12.16 -8.24 -18.36
N GLY A 97 -11.41 -7.39 -17.64
CA GLY A 97 -10.00 -7.62 -17.35
C GLY A 97 -9.39 -6.52 -16.49
N ILE A 98 -8.10 -6.66 -16.22
CA ILE A 98 -7.27 -5.69 -15.50
C ILE A 98 -6.22 -5.12 -16.44
N PHE A 99 -6.08 -3.79 -16.40
CA PHE A 99 -4.93 -3.08 -16.95
C PHE A 99 -4.02 -2.64 -15.79
N LEU A 100 -2.90 -3.34 -15.62
CA LEU A 100 -1.90 -3.06 -14.58
C LEU A 100 -0.90 -2.04 -15.09
N GLU A 101 -1.06 -0.79 -14.66
CA GLU A 101 -0.24 0.35 -15.08
C GLU A 101 0.53 0.93 -13.89
N SER A 102 1.50 0.16 -13.36
CA SER A 102 2.29 0.56 -12.19
C SER A 102 3.78 0.54 -12.53
N SER A 103 4.43 1.70 -12.50
CA SER A 103 5.87 1.81 -12.75
C SER A 103 6.73 1.56 -11.51
N ILE A 104 6.28 2.08 -10.37
CA ILE A 104 6.97 1.96 -9.08
C ILE A 104 5.92 1.55 -8.06
N VAL A 105 6.14 0.41 -7.41
CA VAL A 105 5.30 -0.07 -6.31
C VAL A 105 6.06 0.09 -5.01
N MET A 106 5.49 0.87 -4.07
CA MET A 106 6.08 1.20 -2.77
C MET A 106 5.43 0.39 -1.65
N THR A 107 5.59 -0.93 -1.69
CA THR A 107 5.03 -1.83 -0.67
C THR A 107 6.02 -2.92 -0.25
N GLY A 108 5.76 -3.55 0.90
CA GLY A 108 6.56 -4.67 1.39
C GLY A 108 6.41 -5.92 0.50
N PHE A 109 7.40 -6.81 0.52
CA PHE A 109 7.41 -8.01 -0.31
C PHE A 109 6.14 -8.87 -0.13
N THR A 110 5.67 -9.04 1.12
CA THR A 110 4.49 -9.86 1.44
C THR A 110 3.18 -9.28 0.88
N ALA A 111 2.99 -7.97 1.01
CA ALA A 111 1.85 -7.28 0.40
C ALA A 111 1.90 -7.36 -1.13
N ASN A 112 3.09 -7.20 -1.71
CA ASN A 112 3.31 -7.35 -3.14
C ASN A 112 2.99 -8.77 -3.62
N ALA A 113 3.42 -9.79 -2.88
CA ALA A 113 3.11 -11.20 -3.16
C ALA A 113 1.61 -11.50 -3.05
N ALA A 114 0.91 -10.94 -2.05
CA ALA A 114 -0.53 -11.12 -1.92
C ALA A 114 -1.30 -10.49 -3.10
N ILE A 115 -0.91 -9.30 -3.54
CA ILE A 115 -1.51 -8.65 -4.72
C ILE A 115 -1.21 -9.48 -5.98
N ARG A 116 0.03 -9.96 -6.13
CA ARG A 116 0.43 -10.83 -7.24
C ARG A 116 -0.43 -12.08 -7.30
N GLU A 117 -0.65 -12.73 -6.16
CA GLU A 117 -1.50 -13.92 -6.06
C GLU A 117 -2.95 -13.59 -6.43
N ALA A 118 -3.51 -12.47 -5.94
CA ALA A 118 -4.85 -12.04 -6.33
C ALA A 118 -4.98 -11.79 -7.83
N LEU A 119 -3.94 -11.27 -8.50
CA LEU A 119 -3.90 -11.13 -9.96
C LEU A 119 -3.86 -12.47 -10.68
N LEU A 120 -3.13 -13.46 -10.14
CA LEU A 120 -3.14 -14.82 -10.68
C LEU A 120 -4.52 -15.46 -10.53
N SER A 121 -5.12 -15.42 -9.34
CA SER A 121 -6.49 -15.92 -9.11
C SER A 121 -7.53 -15.21 -9.97
N PHE A 122 -7.38 -13.90 -10.20
CA PHE A 122 -8.25 -13.16 -11.12
C PHE A 122 -8.21 -13.75 -12.53
N ARG A 123 -7.04 -14.18 -13.02
CA ARG A 123 -6.91 -14.79 -14.36
C ARG A 123 -7.60 -16.15 -14.45
N GLU A 124 -7.71 -16.89 -13.34
CA GLU A 124 -8.44 -18.17 -13.31
C GLU A 124 -9.94 -17.99 -13.62
N SER A 125 -10.48 -16.77 -13.45
CA SER A 125 -11.85 -16.44 -13.87
C SER A 125 -12.04 -16.38 -15.40
N GLY A 126 -10.97 -16.49 -16.18
CA GLY A 126 -10.97 -16.37 -17.64
C GLY A 126 -10.89 -14.93 -18.16
N LYS A 127 -10.77 -13.94 -17.26
CA LYS A 127 -10.56 -12.52 -17.59
C LYS A 127 -9.08 -12.21 -17.79
N PHE A 128 -8.78 -11.27 -18.69
CA PHE A 128 -7.39 -10.93 -19.03
C PHE A 128 -6.73 -10.02 -17.99
N VAL A 129 -5.39 -10.08 -17.90
CA VAL A 129 -4.57 -9.12 -17.17
C VAL A 129 -3.41 -8.68 -18.05
N VAL A 130 -3.35 -7.40 -18.40
CA VAL A 130 -2.31 -6.83 -19.25
C VAL A 130 -1.54 -5.79 -18.46
N ALA A 131 -0.21 -5.90 -18.43
CA ALA A 131 0.66 -4.92 -17.79
C ALA A 131 1.29 -3.98 -18.82
N TYR A 132 1.46 -2.72 -18.43
CA TYR A 132 2.24 -1.74 -19.17
C TYR A 132 2.98 -0.79 -18.23
N ALA A 133 4.25 -0.51 -18.50
CA ALA A 133 4.94 0.61 -17.88
C ALA A 133 6.12 1.10 -18.75
N PRO A 134 6.47 2.40 -18.67
CA PRO A 134 7.73 2.90 -19.21
C PRO A 134 8.95 2.49 -18.39
N PHE A 135 8.75 2.18 -17.11
CA PHE A 135 9.79 1.73 -16.20
C PHE A 135 9.14 0.76 -15.23
N TYR A 136 9.68 -0.44 -15.08
CA TYR A 136 9.28 -1.34 -14.00
C TYR A 136 10.34 -1.33 -12.92
N SER A 137 10.02 -0.80 -11.73
CA SER A 137 10.79 -1.11 -10.53
C SER A 137 10.75 -2.62 -10.28
N GLN A 138 11.70 -3.17 -9.51
CA GLN A 138 11.71 -4.61 -9.23
C GLN A 138 10.39 -5.12 -8.64
N GLY A 139 9.77 -4.35 -7.73
CA GLY A 139 8.46 -4.68 -7.15
C GLY A 139 7.32 -4.58 -8.16
N ALA A 140 7.35 -3.58 -9.05
CA ALA A 140 6.37 -3.43 -10.12
C ALA A 140 6.48 -4.57 -11.16
N TYR A 141 7.71 -4.93 -11.53
CA TYR A 141 7.97 -6.05 -12.43
C TYR A 141 7.48 -7.37 -11.84
N TYR A 142 7.72 -7.61 -10.55
CA TYR A 142 7.22 -8.79 -9.86
C TYR A 142 5.68 -8.91 -9.95
N LEU A 143 4.92 -7.83 -9.78
CA LEU A 143 3.47 -7.84 -10.04
C LEU A 143 3.14 -8.06 -11.51
N ALA A 144 3.85 -7.37 -12.41
CA ALA A 144 3.62 -7.47 -13.85
C ALA A 144 3.73 -8.93 -14.33
N THR A 145 4.59 -9.75 -13.70
CA THR A 145 4.72 -11.18 -14.03
C THR A 145 3.47 -12.02 -13.77
N ALA A 146 2.49 -11.54 -13.00
CA ALA A 146 1.19 -12.19 -12.89
C ALA A 146 0.30 -11.98 -14.13
N SER A 147 0.65 -11.03 -15.00
CA SER A 147 -0.09 -10.71 -16.22
C SER A 147 0.12 -11.78 -17.31
N GLU A 148 -0.83 -11.90 -18.23
CA GLU A 148 -0.63 -12.73 -19.43
C GLU A 148 0.26 -12.05 -20.48
N GLU A 149 0.34 -10.71 -20.45
CA GLU A 149 1.13 -9.91 -21.37
C GLU A 149 1.78 -8.74 -20.62
N ILE A 150 3.10 -8.62 -20.73
CA ILE A 150 3.93 -7.56 -20.13
C ILE A 150 4.47 -6.66 -21.24
N ASN A 151 3.99 -5.42 -21.27
CA ASN A 151 4.35 -4.42 -22.27
C ASN A 151 5.31 -3.38 -21.69
N LEU A 152 6.41 -3.12 -22.40
CA LEU A 152 7.39 -2.10 -22.03
C LEU A 152 7.32 -0.93 -23.02
N ALA A 153 7.41 0.31 -22.54
CA ALA A 153 7.53 1.44 -23.46
C ALA A 153 8.83 1.38 -24.28
N PRO A 154 8.91 2.00 -25.47
CA PRO A 154 10.16 2.21 -26.16
C PRO A 154 11.13 2.99 -25.27
N LEU A 155 12.39 2.56 -25.21
CA LEU A 155 13.42 3.05 -24.27
C LEU A 155 13.12 2.77 -22.79
N GLY A 156 12.17 1.89 -22.50
CA GLY A 156 11.82 1.50 -21.15
C GLY A 156 12.83 0.56 -20.51
N ILE A 157 12.77 0.47 -19.17
CA ILE A 157 13.69 -0.31 -18.34
C ILE A 157 12.90 -1.27 -17.45
N VAL A 158 13.44 -2.48 -17.27
CA VAL A 158 13.05 -3.41 -16.21
C VAL A 158 14.16 -3.44 -15.16
N ASP A 159 13.90 -2.92 -13.96
CA ASP A 159 14.84 -2.93 -12.84
C ASP A 159 14.90 -4.31 -12.17
N TRP A 160 15.52 -5.27 -12.87
CA TRP A 160 15.74 -6.63 -12.37
C TRP A 160 17.22 -6.81 -11.98
N ARG A 161 17.51 -6.75 -10.67
CA ARG A 161 18.90 -6.69 -10.16
C ARG A 161 19.18 -7.41 -8.83
N GLY A 162 18.21 -8.19 -8.33
CA GLY A 162 18.32 -8.87 -7.03
C GLY A 162 18.14 -7.93 -5.83
N LEU A 163 18.30 -8.49 -4.63
CA LEU A 163 18.04 -7.77 -3.38
C LEU A 163 19.34 -7.35 -2.67
N SER A 164 19.29 -6.21 -2.00
CA SER A 164 20.40 -5.69 -1.19
C SER A 164 19.88 -4.94 0.02
N ALA A 165 20.63 -4.94 1.12
CA ALA A 165 20.37 -4.10 2.27
C ALA A 165 21.55 -3.17 2.53
N GLN A 166 21.26 -1.92 2.87
CA GLN A 166 22.25 -0.88 3.16
C GLN A 166 21.99 -0.33 4.56
N TYR A 167 23.05 -0.24 5.36
CA TYR A 167 22.98 0.25 6.73
C TYR A 167 23.99 1.39 6.90
N PRO A 168 23.55 2.61 7.22
CA PRO A 168 24.48 3.67 7.55
C PRO A 168 25.09 3.42 8.94
N PHE A 169 26.33 3.86 9.14
CA PHE A 169 27.02 3.82 10.44
C PHE A 169 27.55 5.20 10.78
N PHE A 170 27.22 5.66 11.99
CA PHE A 170 27.41 7.03 12.44
C PHE A 170 28.39 7.18 13.58
N LYS A 171 28.91 6.08 14.14
CA LYS A 171 29.75 6.09 15.35
C LYS A 171 30.91 7.09 15.25
N ASP A 172 31.71 7.06 14.18
CA ASP A 172 32.85 7.98 14.04
C ASP A 172 32.44 9.45 13.91
N MET A 173 31.28 9.73 13.29
CA MET A 173 30.71 11.08 13.24
C MET A 173 30.32 11.54 14.65
N LEU A 174 29.62 10.67 15.40
CA LEU A 174 29.15 10.94 16.76
C LEU A 174 30.32 11.20 17.73
N ASP A 175 31.39 10.40 17.64
CA ASP A 175 32.61 10.59 18.43
C ASP A 175 33.25 11.96 18.18
N ARG A 176 33.28 12.42 16.92
CA ARG A 176 33.86 13.72 16.54
C ARG A 176 33.07 14.91 17.09
N ILE A 177 31.75 14.79 17.17
CA ILE A 177 30.89 15.85 17.72
C ILE A 177 30.68 15.71 19.23
N GLY A 178 31.38 14.77 19.88
CA GLY A 178 31.33 14.57 21.33
C GLY A 178 30.06 13.89 21.84
N VAL A 179 29.27 13.26 20.96
CA VAL A 179 28.05 12.54 21.33
C VAL A 179 28.38 11.07 21.59
N LYS A 180 28.03 10.56 22.77
CA LYS A 180 28.23 9.16 23.16
C LYS A 180 26.89 8.47 23.36
N PHE A 181 26.70 7.34 22.69
CA PHE A 181 25.54 6.48 22.89
C PHE A 181 25.85 5.39 23.92
N GLU A 182 25.12 5.39 25.04
CA GLU A 182 25.12 4.28 25.99
C GLU A 182 24.07 3.25 25.56
N VAL A 183 24.53 2.09 25.10
CA VAL A 183 23.65 1.07 24.50
C VAL A 183 23.51 -0.13 25.43
N PHE A 184 22.29 -0.36 25.90
CA PHE A 184 21.89 -1.60 26.58
C PHE A 184 21.12 -2.48 25.60
N TYR A 185 21.59 -3.71 25.39
CA TYR A 185 20.92 -4.67 24.51
C TYR A 185 21.20 -6.10 24.98
N ALA A 186 20.28 -7.00 24.68
CA ALA A 186 20.42 -8.43 24.89
C ALA A 186 20.11 -9.17 23.58
N GLY A 187 20.89 -10.21 23.30
CA GLY A 187 20.73 -11.03 22.10
C GLY A 187 21.79 -10.73 21.02
N LYS A 188 22.40 -11.80 20.53
CA LYS A 188 23.47 -11.80 19.52
C LYS A 188 23.06 -11.10 18.22
N TYR A 189 21.79 -11.22 17.85
CA TYR A 189 21.22 -10.74 16.59
C TYR A 189 20.49 -9.38 16.71
N LYS A 190 20.43 -8.78 17.90
CA LYS A 190 19.76 -7.49 18.11
C LYS A 190 20.65 -6.34 17.58
N SER A 191 20.50 -6.03 16.28
CA SER A 191 21.43 -5.19 15.53
C SER A 191 21.00 -3.74 15.31
N ALA A 192 19.77 -3.35 15.68
CA ALA A 192 19.24 -2.00 15.45
C ALA A 192 20.11 -0.87 16.04
N SER A 193 20.88 -1.16 17.10
CA SER A 193 21.79 -0.20 17.72
C SER A 193 23.17 -0.12 17.04
N GLU A 194 23.51 -1.04 16.14
CA GLU A 194 24.84 -1.12 15.52
C GLU A 194 25.26 0.16 14.80
N PRO A 195 24.40 0.84 14.03
CA PRO A 195 24.71 2.13 13.41
C PRO A 195 25.32 3.17 14.35
N TYR A 196 24.99 3.12 15.65
CA TYR A 196 25.41 4.11 16.64
C TYR A 196 26.64 3.68 17.45
N ARG A 197 27.02 2.40 17.43
CA ARG A 197 28.13 1.86 18.25
C ARG A 197 29.21 1.11 17.48
N ARG A 198 29.06 0.96 16.16
CA ARG A 198 30.01 0.30 15.26
C ARG A 198 30.25 1.16 14.02
N ASN A 199 31.24 0.78 13.22
CA ASN A 199 31.48 1.35 11.88
C ASN A 199 31.14 0.38 10.75
N SER A 200 30.63 -0.81 11.10
CA SER A 200 30.26 -1.85 10.15
C SER A 200 29.36 -2.90 10.81
N MET A 201 28.60 -3.63 9.97
CA MET A 201 27.74 -4.72 10.41
C MET A 201 28.57 -5.78 11.16
N SER A 202 28.05 -6.27 12.28
CA SER A 202 28.61 -7.48 12.89
C SER A 202 28.46 -8.70 11.98
N PRO A 203 29.26 -9.77 12.18
CA PRO A 203 29.05 -11.06 11.51
C PRO A 203 27.62 -11.57 11.67
N GLU A 204 27.03 -11.40 12.85
CA GLU A 204 25.68 -11.82 13.21
C GLU A 204 24.61 -11.05 12.42
N ASN A 205 24.74 -9.73 12.37
CA ASN A 205 23.82 -8.89 11.62
C ASN A 205 23.93 -9.19 10.12
N ARG A 206 25.14 -9.47 9.61
CA ARG A 206 25.36 -9.88 8.23
C ARG A 206 24.72 -11.24 7.93
N GLU A 207 24.85 -12.19 8.84
CA GLU A 207 24.27 -13.53 8.72
C GLU A 207 22.74 -13.47 8.66
N GLN A 208 22.08 -12.86 9.65
CA GLN A 208 20.61 -12.76 9.65
C GLN A 208 20.09 -11.98 8.43
N THR A 209 20.80 -10.92 8.04
CA THR A 209 20.37 -10.08 6.91
C THR A 209 20.45 -10.85 5.61
N ARG A 210 21.56 -11.57 5.41
CA ARG A 210 21.72 -12.45 4.26
C ARG A 210 20.67 -13.56 4.25
N ALA A 211 20.42 -14.21 5.39
CA ALA A 211 19.46 -15.31 5.47
C ALA A 211 18.07 -14.91 4.98
N PHE A 212 17.53 -13.76 5.41
CA PHE A 212 16.21 -13.33 4.94
C PHE A 212 16.25 -12.82 3.49
N LEU A 213 17.31 -12.11 3.07
CA LEU A 213 17.41 -11.64 1.67
C LEU A 213 17.51 -12.79 0.68
N ASP A 214 18.29 -13.83 1.01
CA ASP A 214 18.46 -15.01 0.15
C ASP A 214 17.13 -15.74 -0.04
N GLU A 215 16.35 -15.90 1.03
CA GLU A 215 15.05 -16.56 0.96
C GLU A 215 14.01 -15.72 0.19
N LEU A 216 13.93 -14.41 0.44
CA LEU A 216 13.05 -13.52 -0.32
C LEU A 216 13.41 -13.52 -1.81
N TRP A 217 14.70 -13.53 -2.13
CA TRP A 217 15.17 -13.59 -3.51
C TRP A 217 14.86 -14.93 -4.16
N ARG A 218 15.00 -16.04 -3.43
CA ARG A 218 14.62 -17.38 -3.89
C ARG A 218 13.14 -17.44 -4.25
N LEU A 219 12.27 -16.99 -3.35
CA LEU A 219 10.81 -16.95 -3.59
C LEU A 219 10.48 -16.11 -4.82
N MET A 220 11.07 -14.90 -4.93
CA MET A 220 10.87 -14.04 -6.09
C MET A 220 11.32 -14.71 -7.41
N LEU A 221 12.45 -15.42 -7.39
CA LEU A 221 12.95 -16.15 -8.55
C LEU A 221 11.99 -17.28 -8.94
N ASP A 222 11.53 -18.07 -7.97
CA ASP A 222 10.62 -19.21 -8.20
C ASP A 222 9.28 -18.73 -8.80
N ASP A 223 8.72 -17.66 -8.24
CA ASP A 223 7.47 -17.05 -8.70
C ASP A 223 7.58 -16.51 -10.14
N VAL A 224 8.65 -15.78 -10.44
CA VAL A 224 8.88 -15.20 -11.76
C VAL A 224 9.22 -16.30 -12.78
N ALA A 225 9.97 -17.32 -12.39
CA ALA A 225 10.29 -18.48 -13.23
C ALA A 225 9.01 -19.20 -13.68
N ALA A 226 8.06 -19.40 -12.76
CA ALA A 226 6.79 -20.08 -13.03
C ALA A 226 5.93 -19.38 -14.11
N THR A 227 6.06 -18.06 -14.24
CA THR A 227 5.23 -17.26 -15.15
C THR A 227 5.96 -16.89 -16.45
N ARG A 228 7.25 -16.55 -16.38
CA ARG A 228 8.06 -16.15 -17.55
C ARG A 228 8.65 -17.33 -18.33
N LYS A 229 8.53 -18.56 -17.82
CA LYS A 229 9.14 -19.77 -18.41
C LYS A 229 10.67 -19.67 -18.55
N LEU A 230 11.29 -18.93 -17.64
CA LEU A 230 12.75 -18.82 -17.49
C LEU A 230 13.18 -19.64 -16.27
N SER A 231 14.33 -20.30 -16.32
CA SER A 231 14.89 -20.92 -15.13
C SER A 231 15.32 -19.87 -14.09
N THR A 232 15.35 -20.26 -12.82
CA THR A 232 15.86 -19.41 -11.74
C THR A 232 17.34 -19.04 -11.94
N SER A 233 18.12 -19.91 -12.61
CA SER A 233 19.50 -19.62 -12.99
C SER A 233 19.61 -18.54 -14.07
N GLU A 234 18.77 -18.60 -15.11
CA GLU A 234 18.72 -17.56 -16.15
C GLU A 234 18.30 -16.22 -15.55
N LEU A 235 17.23 -16.21 -14.74
CA LEU A 235 16.78 -15.01 -14.06
C LEU A 235 17.86 -14.40 -13.14
N ARG A 236 18.64 -15.24 -12.46
CA ARG A 236 19.78 -14.80 -11.66
C ARG A 236 20.87 -14.18 -12.53
N GLU A 237 21.17 -14.76 -13.69
CA GLU A 237 22.16 -14.21 -14.60
C GLU A 237 21.70 -12.87 -15.22
N LEU A 238 20.42 -12.75 -15.58
CA LEU A 238 19.82 -11.50 -16.04
C LEU A 238 19.93 -10.40 -14.97
N ALA A 239 19.77 -10.76 -13.69
CA ALA A 239 19.97 -9.83 -12.58
C ALA A 239 21.46 -9.45 -12.41
N ASN A 240 22.38 -10.41 -12.45
CA ASN A 240 23.82 -10.18 -12.27
C ASN A 240 24.40 -9.27 -13.37
N THR A 241 23.91 -9.41 -14.60
CA THR A 241 24.32 -8.61 -15.76
C THR A 241 23.52 -7.33 -15.93
N TYR A 242 22.50 -7.12 -15.08
CA TYR A 242 21.53 -6.05 -15.15
C TYR A 242 20.92 -5.88 -16.56
N THR A 243 20.57 -6.99 -17.18
CA THR A 243 20.12 -7.04 -18.59
C THR A 243 18.89 -6.17 -18.85
N GLY A 244 17.97 -6.08 -17.89
CA GLY A 244 16.71 -5.33 -18.02
C GLY A 244 16.87 -3.81 -18.22
N ILE A 245 18.07 -3.25 -18.02
CA ILE A 245 18.35 -1.83 -18.31
C ILE A 245 18.30 -1.49 -19.81
N LYS A 246 18.45 -2.48 -20.69
CA LYS A 246 18.36 -2.29 -22.15
C LYS A 246 17.04 -2.86 -22.66
N THR A 247 16.22 -2.04 -23.29
CA THR A 247 14.88 -2.41 -23.77
C THR A 247 14.89 -3.62 -24.71
N GLU A 248 15.81 -3.66 -25.68
CA GLU A 248 15.93 -4.76 -26.63
C GLU A 248 16.40 -6.06 -25.96
N ALA A 249 17.24 -5.93 -24.93
CA ALA A 249 17.72 -7.06 -24.16
C ALA A 249 16.64 -7.60 -23.22
N ALA A 250 15.80 -6.73 -22.62
CA ALA A 250 14.64 -7.13 -21.84
C ALA A 250 13.62 -7.91 -22.69
N LEU A 251 13.39 -7.48 -23.93
CA LEU A 251 12.53 -8.19 -24.88
C LEU A 251 13.13 -9.53 -25.31
N SER A 252 14.37 -9.54 -25.81
CA SER A 252 15.01 -10.75 -26.34
C SER A 252 15.35 -11.81 -25.27
N SER A 253 15.49 -11.41 -24.00
CA SER A 253 15.66 -12.33 -22.87
C SER A 253 14.34 -12.86 -22.31
N GLY A 254 13.19 -12.37 -22.78
CA GLY A 254 11.87 -12.79 -22.30
C GLY A 254 11.49 -12.20 -20.94
N LEU A 255 12.13 -11.12 -20.47
CA LEU A 255 11.63 -10.36 -19.32
C LEU A 255 10.29 -9.68 -19.64
N VAL A 256 10.11 -9.21 -20.87
CA VAL A 256 8.85 -8.61 -21.35
C VAL A 256 8.40 -9.26 -22.64
N ASP A 257 7.12 -9.11 -22.98
CA ASP A 257 6.52 -9.74 -24.16
C ASP A 257 6.57 -8.82 -25.38
N ARG A 258 6.40 -7.51 -25.16
CA ARG A 258 6.36 -6.51 -26.23
C ARG A 258 6.99 -5.20 -25.81
N VAL A 259 7.51 -4.48 -26.82
CA VAL A 259 7.98 -3.09 -26.67
C VAL A 259 7.09 -2.21 -27.54
N VAL A 260 6.15 -1.51 -26.91
CA VAL A 260 5.09 -0.74 -27.56
C VAL A 260 4.74 0.49 -26.76
N TYR A 261 4.19 1.51 -27.41
CA TYR A 261 3.62 2.65 -26.69
C TYR A 261 2.30 2.25 -26.01
N ARG A 262 1.92 3.02 -24.98
CA ARG A 262 0.70 2.82 -24.19
C ARG A 262 -0.53 2.71 -25.07
N GLU A 263 -0.62 3.57 -26.08
CA GLU A 263 -1.73 3.67 -27.01
C GLU A 263 -1.98 2.34 -27.72
N ALA A 264 -0.92 1.68 -28.21
CA ALA A 264 -1.04 0.37 -28.84
C ALA A 264 -1.50 -0.74 -27.86
N VAL A 265 -1.27 -0.57 -26.56
CA VAL A 265 -1.83 -1.47 -25.54
C VAL A 265 -3.33 -1.21 -25.39
N ILE A 266 -3.76 0.06 -25.35
CA ILE A 266 -5.18 0.42 -25.28
C ILE A 266 -5.94 -0.05 -26.54
N ASP A 267 -5.35 0.11 -27.72
CA ASP A 267 -5.92 -0.39 -28.98
C ASP A 267 -6.10 -1.93 -28.90
N GLY A 268 -5.10 -2.65 -28.38
CA GLY A 268 -5.20 -4.09 -28.14
C GLY A 268 -6.27 -4.47 -27.12
N LEU A 269 -6.53 -3.63 -26.11
CA LEU A 269 -7.65 -3.84 -25.18
C LEU A 269 -9.00 -3.62 -25.88
N GLN A 270 -9.11 -2.61 -26.75
CA GLN A 270 -10.32 -2.32 -27.53
C GLN A 270 -10.69 -3.52 -28.43
N GLU A 271 -9.71 -4.09 -29.13
CA GLU A 271 -9.87 -5.30 -29.94
C GLU A 271 -10.33 -6.50 -29.10
N ARG A 272 -9.72 -6.73 -27.93
CA ARG A 272 -10.09 -7.82 -27.00
C ARG A 272 -11.51 -7.68 -26.46
N LEU A 273 -11.99 -6.46 -26.31
CA LEU A 273 -13.36 -6.16 -25.85
C LEU A 273 -14.39 -6.20 -26.99
N GLY A 274 -13.95 -6.28 -28.25
CA GLY A 274 -14.83 -6.25 -29.42
C GLY A 274 -15.57 -4.92 -29.57
N LEU A 275 -14.91 -3.80 -29.23
CA LEU A 275 -15.46 -2.46 -29.38
C LEU A 275 -15.19 -1.91 -30.79
N ASP A 276 -16.11 -1.08 -31.30
CA ASP A 276 -15.94 -0.39 -32.59
C ASP A 276 -14.81 0.64 -32.53
N GLU A 277 -14.23 1.05 -33.67
CA GLU A 277 -13.08 1.97 -33.73
C GLU A 277 -13.33 3.32 -33.02
N ASP A 278 -14.57 3.81 -33.04
CA ASP A 278 -14.97 5.08 -32.40
C ASP A 278 -15.22 4.95 -30.89
N ASP A 279 -15.35 3.72 -30.36
CA ASP A 279 -15.66 3.45 -28.96
C ASP A 279 -14.38 3.42 -28.11
N LYS A 280 -14.42 4.10 -26.95
CA LYS A 280 -13.27 4.17 -26.04
C LYS A 280 -13.35 3.06 -24.98
N VAL A 281 -12.19 2.45 -24.69
CA VAL A 281 -12.03 1.55 -23.54
C VAL A 281 -12.35 2.31 -22.25
N GLU A 282 -13.36 1.84 -21.51
CA GLU A 282 -13.73 2.41 -20.22
C GLU A 282 -12.80 1.86 -19.12
N LEU A 283 -11.79 2.66 -18.76
CA LEU A 283 -10.87 2.38 -17.66
C LEU A 283 -11.45 2.86 -16.33
N VAL A 284 -11.78 1.93 -15.44
CA VAL A 284 -12.31 2.24 -14.11
C VAL A 284 -11.17 2.22 -13.09
N LYS A 285 -10.98 3.31 -12.35
CA LYS A 285 -9.95 3.35 -11.29
C LYS A 285 -10.28 2.38 -10.17
N LEU A 286 -9.24 1.80 -9.56
CA LEU A 286 -9.41 0.88 -8.43
C LEU A 286 -10.23 1.48 -7.27
N ALA A 287 -9.94 2.72 -6.85
CA ALA A 287 -10.66 3.40 -5.77
C ALA A 287 -12.15 3.62 -6.10
N ASP A 288 -12.44 4.01 -7.34
CA ASP A 288 -13.81 4.22 -7.82
C ASP A 288 -14.58 2.89 -7.85
N PHE A 289 -13.94 1.80 -8.28
CA PHE A 289 -14.52 0.47 -8.25
C PHE A 289 -14.78 -0.02 -6.83
N HIS A 290 -13.80 0.13 -5.93
CA HIS A 290 -13.92 -0.22 -4.52
C HIS A 290 -15.12 0.49 -3.87
N ALA A 291 -15.21 1.81 -4.04
CA ALA A 291 -16.31 2.62 -3.49
C ALA A 291 -17.67 2.18 -4.04
N ALA A 292 -17.76 1.85 -5.32
CA ALA A 292 -19.02 1.45 -5.95
C ALA A 292 -19.48 0.03 -5.58
N LYS A 293 -18.54 -0.93 -5.53
CA LYS A 293 -18.85 -2.37 -5.53
C LYS A 293 -18.45 -3.13 -4.28
N VAL A 294 -17.49 -2.63 -3.51
CA VAL A 294 -16.93 -3.32 -2.35
C VAL A 294 -17.39 -2.66 -1.06
N ALA A 295 -17.21 -1.35 -0.92
CA ALA A 295 -17.59 -0.60 0.28
C ALA A 295 -19.12 -0.65 0.58
N THR A 296 -19.93 -0.95 -0.44
CA THR A 296 -21.39 -1.09 -0.34
C THR A 296 -21.83 -2.49 0.12
N GLN A 297 -20.94 -3.49 0.06
CA GLN A 297 -21.24 -4.85 0.51
C GLN A 297 -21.24 -4.90 2.04
N ARG A 298 -22.44 -4.88 2.63
CA ARG A 298 -22.62 -5.14 4.06
C ARG A 298 -23.41 -6.41 4.24
N ASN A 299 -22.71 -7.50 4.56
CA ASN A 299 -23.40 -8.67 5.09
C ASN A 299 -23.61 -8.46 6.60
N THR A 300 -24.86 -8.29 7.01
CA THR A 300 -25.21 -7.98 8.41
C THR A 300 -25.93 -9.12 9.12
N GLU A 301 -26.17 -10.23 8.41
CA GLU A 301 -26.83 -11.41 8.96
C GLU A 301 -25.81 -12.38 9.54
N GLY A 302 -25.97 -12.75 10.81
CA GLY A 302 -25.16 -13.75 11.50
C GLY A 302 -24.05 -13.20 12.40
N GLY A 303 -23.21 -14.12 12.88
CA GLY A 303 -22.02 -13.80 13.66
C GLY A 303 -20.90 -13.24 12.77
N LYS A 304 -20.02 -12.41 13.34
CA LYS A 304 -18.93 -11.73 12.63
C LYS A 304 -17.57 -12.27 13.07
N ILE A 305 -16.58 -12.17 12.20
CA ILE A 305 -15.17 -12.33 12.55
C ILE A 305 -14.56 -10.93 12.57
N ALA A 306 -13.97 -10.53 13.70
CA ALA A 306 -13.28 -9.25 13.80
C ALA A 306 -11.87 -9.37 13.21
N VAL A 307 -11.49 -8.48 12.31
CA VAL A 307 -10.11 -8.36 11.82
C VAL A 307 -9.48 -7.16 12.49
N LEU A 308 -8.61 -7.41 13.46
CA LEU A 308 -7.88 -6.38 14.20
C LEU A 308 -6.54 -6.13 13.48
N ILE A 309 -6.45 -5.02 12.75
CA ILE A 309 -5.25 -4.62 12.02
C ILE A 309 -4.32 -3.85 12.96
N ALA A 310 -3.12 -4.39 13.20
CA ALA A 310 -2.05 -3.82 14.00
C ALA A 310 -0.88 -3.44 13.08
N GLU A 311 -0.89 -2.19 12.60
CA GLU A 311 0.07 -1.68 11.64
C GLU A 311 0.88 -0.50 12.19
N GLY A 312 2.21 -0.61 12.12
CA GLY A 312 3.14 0.45 12.48
C GLY A 312 3.97 0.19 13.74
N ILE A 313 4.69 1.21 14.19
CA ILE A 313 5.52 1.15 15.41
C ILE A 313 4.63 1.09 16.66
N ILE A 314 4.98 0.24 17.62
CA ILE A 314 4.27 0.13 18.88
C ILE A 314 4.74 1.22 19.84
N ILE A 315 3.80 2.01 20.37
CA ILE A 315 4.11 3.14 21.25
C ILE A 315 3.18 3.18 22.46
N ASP A 316 3.63 3.85 23.51
CA ASP A 316 2.81 4.12 24.69
C ASP A 316 1.82 5.26 24.38
N GLY A 317 0.56 5.08 24.80
CA GLY A 317 -0.50 6.06 24.60
C GLY A 317 -1.49 5.69 23.50
N LYS A 318 -2.14 6.70 22.91
CA LYS A 318 -3.20 6.46 21.90
C LYS A 318 -2.65 6.16 20.51
N GLY A 319 -1.50 6.73 20.17
CA GLY A 319 -0.97 6.76 18.82
C GLY A 319 -1.82 7.52 17.82
N GLN A 320 -1.34 7.51 16.58
CA GLN A 320 -1.93 8.15 15.40
C GLN A 320 -1.82 7.20 14.20
N ALA A 321 -2.10 7.68 12.99
CA ALA A 321 -1.90 6.90 11.76
C ALA A 321 -0.48 6.31 11.69
N ALA A 322 -0.38 5.07 11.19
CA ALA A 322 0.84 4.27 11.14
C ALA A 322 1.52 3.99 12.49
N GLN A 323 0.75 4.03 13.60
CA GLN A 323 1.23 3.70 14.94
C GLN A 323 0.25 2.79 15.69
N ILE A 324 0.80 1.88 16.48
CA ILE A 324 0.06 0.97 17.36
C ILE A 324 0.15 1.52 18.78
N GLY A 325 -0.86 2.29 19.21
CA GLY A 325 -0.95 2.82 20.57
C GLY A 325 -1.70 1.89 21.52
N ASP A 326 -1.07 1.49 22.61
CA ASP A 326 -1.65 0.55 23.58
C ASP A 326 -3.03 0.95 24.09
N LYS A 327 -3.26 2.22 24.44
CA LYS A 327 -4.55 2.70 24.95
C LYS A 327 -5.68 2.54 23.94
N THR A 328 -5.37 2.66 22.65
CA THR A 328 -6.36 2.52 21.57
C THR A 328 -6.64 1.03 21.30
N TYR A 329 -5.59 0.22 21.23
CA TYR A 329 -5.72 -1.21 20.92
C TYR A 329 -6.33 -2.00 22.08
N VAL A 330 -5.93 -1.75 23.32
CA VAL A 330 -6.54 -2.39 24.50
C VAL A 330 -8.04 -2.12 24.53
N LYS A 331 -8.45 -0.87 24.37
CA LYS A 331 -9.87 -0.50 24.33
C LYS A 331 -10.62 -1.20 23.19
N LEU A 332 -10.03 -1.25 22.00
CA LEU A 332 -10.64 -1.93 20.85
C LEU A 332 -10.78 -3.45 21.10
N ILE A 333 -9.78 -4.07 21.73
CA ILE A 333 -9.81 -5.49 22.10
C ILE A 333 -10.91 -5.76 23.14
N GLU A 334 -11.06 -4.90 24.15
CA GLU A 334 -12.14 -4.97 25.14
C GLU A 334 -13.52 -4.86 24.47
N GLU A 335 -13.73 -3.88 23.58
CA GLU A 335 -14.97 -3.72 22.82
C GLU A 335 -15.28 -4.98 21.97
N ILE A 336 -14.27 -5.58 21.34
CA ILE A 336 -14.42 -6.84 20.59
C ILE A 336 -14.74 -8.01 21.52
N ALA A 337 -14.15 -8.07 22.71
CA ALA A 337 -14.39 -9.11 23.70
C ALA A 337 -15.82 -9.05 24.25
N GLU A 338 -16.41 -7.86 24.38
CA GLU A 338 -17.79 -7.66 24.85
C GLU A 338 -18.87 -7.86 23.77
N ASP A 339 -18.54 -7.78 22.47
CA ASP A 339 -19.52 -7.96 21.40
C ASP A 339 -19.88 -9.43 21.16
N ASP A 340 -21.06 -9.87 21.64
CA ASP A 340 -21.59 -11.23 21.43
C ASP A 340 -21.76 -11.63 19.96
N LYS A 341 -21.83 -10.67 19.04
CA LYS A 341 -21.91 -10.97 17.61
C LYS A 341 -20.56 -11.37 17.05
N VAL A 342 -19.44 -10.96 17.66
CA VAL A 342 -18.11 -11.40 17.26
C VAL A 342 -17.88 -12.83 17.74
N LYS A 343 -17.62 -13.73 16.79
CA LYS A 343 -17.42 -15.17 17.06
C LYS A 343 -15.95 -15.59 17.02
N ALA A 344 -15.09 -14.81 16.38
CA ALA A 344 -13.65 -15.02 16.34
C ALA A 344 -12.93 -13.71 16.02
N VAL A 345 -11.63 -13.66 16.28
CA VAL A 345 -10.76 -12.51 16.00
C VAL A 345 -9.53 -12.98 15.23
N VAL A 346 -9.19 -12.24 14.18
CA VAL A 346 -7.93 -12.37 13.45
C VAL A 346 -7.08 -11.14 13.75
N LEU A 347 -5.88 -11.34 14.29
CA LEU A 347 -4.92 -10.28 14.54
C LEU A 347 -3.96 -10.15 13.34
N ARG A 348 -4.16 -9.13 12.51
CA ARG A 348 -3.33 -8.85 11.34
C ARG A 348 -2.18 -7.93 11.72
N ILE A 349 -0.94 -8.45 11.77
CA ILE A 349 0.22 -7.69 12.26
C ILE A 349 1.15 -7.29 11.11
N ASN A 350 1.46 -6.00 11.02
CA ASN A 350 2.57 -5.45 10.24
C ASN A 350 3.32 -4.42 11.10
N SER A 351 4.26 -4.89 11.92
CA SER A 351 4.94 -4.04 12.90
C SER A 351 6.43 -4.36 13.01
N PRO A 352 7.31 -3.35 13.10
CA PRO A 352 8.71 -3.54 13.46
C PRO A 352 8.91 -3.75 14.98
N GLY A 353 7.84 -3.74 15.78
CA GLY A 353 7.87 -3.69 17.25
C GLY A 353 7.86 -2.25 17.77
N GLY A 354 8.38 -2.04 18.98
CA GLY A 354 8.43 -0.71 19.61
C GLY A 354 8.51 -0.80 21.14
N SER A 355 7.65 -0.06 21.84
CA SER A 355 7.56 -0.09 23.31
C SER A 355 7.19 -1.47 23.82
N ALA A 356 8.04 -2.01 24.71
CA ALA A 356 7.80 -3.28 25.37
C ALA A 356 6.60 -3.21 26.34
N MET A 357 6.40 -2.07 27.01
CA MET A 357 5.29 -1.87 27.96
C MET A 357 3.95 -1.82 27.22
N ALA A 358 3.87 -1.03 26.16
CA ALA A 358 2.70 -1.01 25.28
C ALA A 358 2.38 -2.40 24.71
N SER A 359 3.41 -3.15 24.30
CA SER A 359 3.25 -4.52 23.81
C SER A 359 2.69 -5.46 24.88
N ASP A 360 3.14 -5.34 26.13
CA ASP A 360 2.67 -6.13 27.27
C ASP A 360 1.19 -5.85 27.59
N HIS A 361 0.78 -4.58 27.59
CA HIS A 361 -0.62 -4.18 27.77
C HIS A 361 -1.52 -4.77 26.68
N ILE A 362 -1.11 -4.67 25.41
CA ILE A 362 -1.87 -5.25 24.28
C ILE A 362 -1.93 -6.77 24.40
N TRP A 363 -0.80 -7.42 24.74
CA TRP A 363 -0.74 -8.86 24.94
C TRP A 363 -1.70 -9.32 26.04
N GLN A 364 -1.72 -8.63 27.18
CA GLN A 364 -2.64 -8.94 28.28
C GLN A 364 -4.10 -8.85 27.81
N ALA A 365 -4.49 -7.75 27.13
CA ALA A 365 -5.84 -7.60 26.61
C ALA A 365 -6.22 -8.72 25.61
N LEU A 366 -5.30 -9.15 24.76
CA LEU A 366 -5.51 -10.30 23.86
C LEU A 366 -5.69 -11.62 24.62
N MET A 367 -4.97 -11.83 25.71
CA MET A 367 -5.15 -13.01 26.57
C MET A 367 -6.50 -12.99 27.29
N ASP A 368 -6.94 -11.82 27.77
CA ASP A 368 -8.25 -11.65 28.37
C ASP A 368 -9.37 -11.90 27.35
N LEU A 369 -9.24 -11.38 26.13
CA LEU A 369 -10.13 -11.69 25.00
C LEU A 369 -10.20 -13.20 24.74
N LYS A 370 -9.05 -13.88 24.69
CA LYS A 370 -9.01 -15.34 24.51
C LYS A 370 -9.70 -16.08 25.67
N GLY A 371 -9.63 -15.53 26.88
CA GLY A 371 -10.33 -16.03 28.07
C GLY A 371 -11.86 -16.04 27.95
N THR A 372 -12.44 -15.22 27.07
CA THR A 372 -13.89 -15.24 26.76
C THR A 372 -14.33 -16.47 25.96
N GLY A 373 -13.39 -17.26 25.43
CA GLY A 373 -13.65 -18.41 24.57
C GLY A 373 -13.73 -18.07 23.08
N LYS A 374 -13.62 -16.79 22.69
CA LYS A 374 -13.49 -16.38 21.29
C LYS A 374 -12.14 -16.83 20.73
N PRO A 375 -12.09 -17.59 19.62
CA PRO A 375 -10.83 -17.92 18.96
C PRO A 375 -10.09 -16.65 18.53
N LEU A 376 -8.79 -16.62 18.81
CA LEU A 376 -7.85 -15.59 18.36
C LEU A 376 -6.82 -16.25 17.46
N VAL A 377 -6.73 -15.79 16.22
CA VAL A 377 -5.80 -16.27 15.18
C VAL A 377 -4.74 -15.23 14.89
#